data_AF-A0A952S836-F1
#
_entry.id   AF-A0A952S836-F1
#
_cell.length_a   1.000
_cell.length_b   1.000
_cell.length_c   1.000
_cell.angle_alpha   90.00
_cell.angle_beta   90.00
_cell.angle_gamma   90.00
#
_symmetry.space_group_name_H-M   'P 1'
#
loop_
_entity.id
_entity.type
_entity.pdbx_description
1 polymer ?
#
loop_
_entity_poly.entity_id
_entity_poly.type
_entity_poly.pdbx_seq_one_letter_code
_entity_poly.pdbx_strand_id
1 'polypeptide(L)'
;MHHSREAENDPAKAVRISYISPDIVIGLFPKKNMILQKLKEATRDQHDALESAVDVMNRSLALADYKEMLVKFYRFYSAVEPTLPAADLLANGFDIGPRQKLPFLVADLRHLGVLNGDEAEIEKWDDIPDLTDTARAFGGIYVMEGATLGGQVITRHLKEHLDITPETGGAFFNSYGKEVGPMWKEFGAAVTAFSEANGREDDTVQAARETFDAFRRCFEEGAKAEAGA
;
A
#
# COMPACT_ATOMS: atom_id res chain seq x y z
N MET A 1 -29.51 11.46 51.49
CA MET A 1 -28.15 10.92 51.29
C MET A 1 -27.95 10.69 49.82
N HIS A 2 -27.17 11.58 49.19
CA HIS A 2 -26.61 11.38 47.86
C HIS A 2 -25.48 10.34 47.94
N HIS A 3 -25.44 9.41 47.00
CA HIS A 3 -24.25 8.86 46.35
C HIS A 3 -24.76 8.12 45.10
N SER A 4 -24.68 8.75 43.92
CA SER A 4 -23.52 8.78 43.01
C SER A 4 -23.32 7.47 42.26
N ARG A 5 -23.76 7.53 40.99
CA ARG A 5 -23.31 6.79 39.81
C ARG A 5 -21.79 6.59 39.80
N GLU A 6 -21.35 5.42 39.35
CA GLU A 6 -20.19 5.29 38.47
C GLU A 6 -20.41 4.06 37.57
N ALA A 7 -20.88 4.33 36.36
CA ALA A 7 -20.78 3.39 35.25
C ALA A 7 -19.34 3.51 34.76
N GLU A 8 -18.58 2.44 34.91
CA GLU A 8 -17.21 2.30 34.47
C GLU A 8 -17.16 2.44 32.94
N ASN A 9 -16.73 3.62 32.51
CA ASN A 9 -16.52 3.98 31.12
C ASN A 9 -15.06 3.65 30.81
N ASP A 10 -14.81 2.40 30.40
CA ASP A 10 -13.49 1.92 29.99
C ASP A 10 -13.04 2.64 28.69
N PRO A 11 -11.99 3.49 28.74
CA PRO A 11 -11.48 4.21 27.57
C PRO A 11 -10.68 3.31 26.61
N ALA A 12 -10.48 2.02 26.91
CA ALA A 12 -9.71 1.10 26.07
C ALA A 12 -10.49 0.53 24.88
N LYS A 13 -11.79 0.79 24.74
CA LYS A 13 -12.53 0.60 23.47
C LYS A 13 -12.39 1.83 22.57
N ALA A 14 -11.16 2.22 22.29
CA ALA A 14 -10.83 3.29 21.36
C ALA A 14 -10.94 2.76 19.91
N VAL A 15 -12.05 3.13 19.27
CA VAL A 15 -12.23 3.39 17.84
C VAL A 15 -11.12 2.84 16.91
N ARG A 16 -11.32 1.63 16.36
CA ARG A 16 -10.67 1.23 15.11
C ARG A 16 -11.24 2.11 14.00
N ILE A 17 -10.52 3.19 13.67
CA ILE A 17 -10.80 3.91 12.43
C ILE A 17 -10.04 3.17 11.33
N SER A 18 -10.75 2.33 10.58
CA SER A 18 -10.26 1.78 9.32
C SER A 18 -10.04 2.95 8.37
N TYR A 19 -8.79 3.36 8.18
CA TYR A 19 -8.42 4.53 7.37
C TYR A 19 -8.04 4.16 5.94
N ILE A 20 -8.12 2.88 5.58
CA ILE A 20 -7.98 2.42 4.20
C ILE A 20 -9.22 1.61 3.79
N SER A 21 -10.42 2.12 4.06
CA SER A 21 -11.60 1.63 3.36
C SER A 21 -11.87 2.51 2.12
N PRO A 22 -11.97 1.93 0.91
CA PRO A 22 -12.34 2.66 -0.33
C PRO A 22 -13.71 3.37 -0.29
N ASP A 23 -14.40 3.39 0.85
CA ASP A 23 -15.78 3.86 0.98
C ASP A 23 -15.93 5.39 0.85
N ILE A 24 -14.85 6.18 0.93
CA ILE A 24 -14.95 7.65 0.84
C ILE A 24 -15.11 8.17 -0.60
N VAL A 25 -14.94 7.33 -1.64
CA VAL A 25 -15.01 7.79 -3.05
C VAL A 25 -16.24 7.28 -3.83
N ILE A 26 -17.10 6.45 -3.21
CA ILE A 26 -18.26 5.84 -3.89
C ILE A 26 -19.48 6.78 -3.83
N GLY A 27 -19.31 7.99 -4.35
CA GLY A 27 -20.40 8.96 -4.49
C GLY A 27 -20.91 9.15 -5.91
N LEU A 28 -20.17 8.77 -6.96
CA LEU A 28 -20.46 9.34 -8.28
C LEU A 28 -19.99 8.54 -9.51
N PHE A 29 -20.33 7.26 -9.69
CA PHE A 29 -20.10 6.58 -10.98
C PHE A 29 -21.22 5.60 -11.40
N PRO A 30 -21.87 5.82 -12.57
CA PRO A 30 -22.83 4.87 -13.15
C PRO A 30 -22.10 3.78 -13.96
N LYS A 31 -22.67 2.55 -13.94
CA LYS A 31 -22.09 1.22 -14.21
C LYS A 31 -21.04 0.78 -13.18
N LYS A 32 -21.49 -0.12 -12.32
CA LYS A 32 -20.78 -0.70 -11.17
C LYS A 32 -19.51 -1.40 -11.69
N ASN A 33 -18.34 -0.92 -11.27
CA ASN A 33 -17.03 -1.45 -11.66
C ASN A 33 -16.84 -2.86 -11.03
N MET A 34 -17.34 -3.90 -11.72
CA MET A 34 -17.47 -5.26 -11.17
C MET A 34 -16.14 -5.82 -10.67
N ILE A 35 -15.06 -5.64 -11.44
CA ILE A 35 -13.74 -6.16 -11.03
C ILE A 35 -13.17 -5.45 -9.81
N LEU A 36 -13.29 -4.12 -9.68
CA LEU A 36 -12.80 -3.41 -8.49
C LEU A 36 -13.59 -3.80 -7.23
N GLN A 37 -14.90 -4.00 -7.37
CA GLN A 37 -15.73 -4.50 -6.27
C GLN A 37 -15.29 -5.92 -5.88
N LYS A 38 -15.11 -6.82 -6.87
CA LYS A 38 -14.65 -8.20 -6.64
C LYS A 38 -13.29 -8.23 -5.97
N LEU A 39 -12.33 -7.42 -6.43
CA LEU A 39 -11.01 -7.27 -5.81
C LEU A 39 -11.16 -6.85 -4.35
N LYS A 40 -11.86 -5.75 -4.07
CA LYS A 40 -12.08 -5.24 -2.70
C LYS A 40 -12.72 -6.29 -1.78
N GLU A 41 -13.74 -7.00 -2.25
CA GLU A 41 -14.42 -8.03 -1.45
C GLU A 41 -13.52 -9.23 -1.22
N ALA A 42 -12.79 -9.67 -2.25
CA ALA A 42 -11.97 -10.88 -2.21
C ALA A 42 -10.66 -10.72 -1.44
N THR A 43 -10.15 -9.50 -1.27
CA THR A 43 -8.87 -9.21 -0.60
C THR A 43 -9.02 -8.53 0.76
N ARG A 44 -10.25 -8.35 1.27
CA ARG A 44 -10.52 -7.62 2.52
C ARG A 44 -9.68 -8.11 3.70
N ASP A 45 -9.69 -9.43 3.93
CA ASP A 45 -8.98 -10.00 5.08
C ASP A 45 -7.46 -9.82 4.95
N GLN A 46 -6.92 -9.99 3.74
CA GLN A 46 -5.49 -9.76 3.48
C GLN A 46 -5.11 -8.27 3.62
N HIS A 47 -5.98 -7.37 3.16
CA HIS A 47 -5.82 -5.93 3.32
C HIS A 47 -5.76 -5.56 4.81
N ASP A 48 -6.73 -6.00 5.61
CA ASP A 48 -6.79 -5.70 7.04
C ASP A 48 -5.58 -6.26 7.79
N ALA A 49 -5.10 -7.45 7.40
CA ALA A 49 -3.90 -8.05 7.96
C ALA A 49 -2.63 -7.26 7.61
N LEU A 50 -2.50 -6.78 6.37
CA LEU A 50 -1.38 -5.92 5.97
C LEU A 50 -1.44 -4.54 6.66
N GLU A 51 -2.61 -3.91 6.72
CA GLU A 51 -2.80 -2.62 7.41
C GLU A 51 -2.34 -2.71 8.86
N SER A 52 -2.71 -3.81 9.55
CA SER A 52 -2.27 -4.07 10.93
C SER A 52 -0.76 -4.34 11.06
N ALA A 53 -0.11 -4.90 10.04
CA ALA A 53 1.33 -5.17 10.06
C ALA A 53 2.16 -3.92 9.77
N VAL A 54 1.61 -2.98 8.98
CA VAL A 54 2.26 -1.70 8.66
C VAL A 54 2.11 -0.71 9.81
N ASP A 55 0.90 -0.52 10.35
CA ASP A 55 0.58 0.36 11.49
C ASP A 55 1.24 1.77 11.46
N VAL A 56 1.38 2.38 10.27
CA VAL A 56 2.03 3.70 10.10
C VAL A 56 1.32 4.84 10.83
N MET A 57 0.05 4.64 11.20
CA MET A 57 -0.77 5.62 11.92
C MET A 57 -0.59 5.56 13.44
N ASN A 58 0.32 4.71 13.92
CA ASN A 58 0.66 4.62 15.33
C ASN A 58 1.30 5.93 15.81
N ARG A 59 0.63 6.64 16.71
CA ARG A 59 1.08 7.93 17.25
C ARG A 59 2.37 7.84 18.07
N SER A 60 2.77 6.63 18.45
CA SER A 60 4.01 6.35 19.18
C SER A 60 5.12 5.82 18.27
N LEU A 61 4.91 5.78 16.94
CA LEU A 61 5.92 5.38 15.97
C LEU A 61 7.17 6.25 16.12
N ALA A 62 8.32 5.64 16.40
CA ALA A 62 9.58 6.36 16.48
C ALA A 62 10.18 6.54 15.08
N LEU A 63 11.10 7.51 14.94
CA LEU A 63 11.81 7.74 13.68
C LEU A 63 12.61 6.50 13.23
N ALA A 64 13.14 5.71 14.17
CA ALA A 64 13.86 4.47 13.85
C ALA A 64 12.91 3.43 13.21
N ASP A 65 11.76 3.19 13.83
CA ASP A 65 10.73 2.27 13.33
C ASP A 65 10.19 2.72 11.95
N TYR A 66 10.03 4.03 11.75
CA TYR A 66 9.65 4.59 10.45
C TYR A 66 10.70 4.32 9.36
N LYS A 67 11.99 4.45 9.68
CA LYS A 67 13.07 4.12 8.73
C LYS A 67 13.05 2.64 8.36
N GLU A 68 12.88 1.75 9.34
CA GLU A 68 12.77 0.31 9.09
C GLU A 68 11.54 -0.05 8.26
N MET A 69 10.41 0.63 8.52
CA MET A 69 9.21 0.52 7.71
C MET A 69 9.47 0.89 6.24
N LEU A 70 10.14 2.01 5.99
CA LEU A 70 10.52 2.40 4.63
C LEU A 70 11.47 1.41 3.96
N VAL A 71 12.39 0.80 4.72
CA VAL A 71 13.23 -0.30 4.20
C VAL A 71 12.35 -1.47 3.77
N LYS A 72 11.36 -1.89 4.58
CA LYS A 72 10.43 -2.98 4.21
C LYS A 72 9.61 -2.64 2.97
N PHE A 73 9.11 -1.41 2.85
CA PHE A 73 8.48 -0.92 1.62
C PHE A 73 9.43 -1.02 0.42
N TYR A 74 10.66 -0.53 0.56
CA TYR A 74 11.68 -0.61 -0.49
C TYR A 74 11.98 -2.06 -0.90
N ARG A 75 12.17 -2.97 0.06
CA ARG A 75 12.42 -4.40 -0.23
C ARG A 75 11.31 -5.00 -1.10
N PHE A 76 10.05 -4.75 -0.75
CA PHE A 76 8.92 -5.27 -1.51
C PHE A 76 8.78 -4.63 -2.89
N TYR A 77 8.79 -3.29 -2.98
CA TYR A 77 8.61 -2.59 -4.25
C TYR A 77 9.78 -2.84 -5.21
N SER A 78 11.02 -2.98 -4.71
CA SER A 78 12.21 -3.27 -5.52
C SER A 78 12.21 -4.68 -6.10
N ALA A 79 11.47 -5.59 -5.47
CA ALA A 79 11.22 -6.93 -6.00
C ALA A 79 10.10 -6.91 -7.05
N VAL A 80 9.00 -6.20 -6.79
CA VAL A 80 7.79 -6.24 -7.63
C VAL A 80 7.91 -5.40 -8.89
N GLU A 81 8.22 -4.10 -8.79
CA GLU A 81 8.12 -3.19 -9.93
C GLU A 81 8.91 -3.63 -11.18
N PRO A 82 10.14 -4.16 -11.07
CA PRO A 82 10.90 -4.61 -12.24
C PRO A 82 10.32 -5.84 -12.95
N THR A 83 9.43 -6.59 -12.30
CA THR A 83 8.82 -7.81 -12.87
C THR A 83 7.57 -7.52 -13.70
N LEU A 84 7.01 -6.31 -13.58
CA LEU A 84 5.78 -5.95 -14.27
C LEU A 84 6.01 -5.89 -15.79
N PRO A 85 5.13 -6.49 -16.61
CA PRO A 85 5.26 -6.54 -18.06
C PRO A 85 4.85 -5.21 -18.68
N ALA A 86 5.69 -4.18 -18.55
CA ALA A 86 5.37 -2.80 -18.93
C ALA A 86 4.92 -2.67 -20.39
N ALA A 87 5.52 -3.41 -21.31
CA ALA A 87 5.14 -3.41 -22.72
C ALA A 87 3.74 -3.98 -22.95
N ASP A 88 3.39 -5.08 -22.27
CA ASP A 88 2.07 -5.71 -22.41
C ASP A 88 0.98 -4.89 -21.73
N LEU A 89 1.28 -4.29 -20.57
CA LEU A 89 0.39 -3.33 -19.91
C LEU A 89 0.09 -2.13 -20.82
N LEU A 90 1.12 -1.57 -21.46
CA LEU A 90 0.96 -0.46 -22.39
C LEU A 90 0.15 -0.86 -23.62
N ALA A 91 0.37 -2.06 -24.16
CA ALA A 91 -0.42 -2.60 -25.27
C ALA A 91 -1.90 -2.79 -24.89
N ASN A 92 -2.20 -2.97 -23.60
CA ASN A 92 -3.55 -3.01 -23.03
C ASN A 92 -4.04 -1.63 -22.52
N GLY A 93 -3.37 -0.55 -22.92
CA GLY A 93 -3.81 0.83 -22.64
C GLY A 93 -3.53 1.32 -21.22
N PHE A 94 -2.59 0.70 -20.51
CA PHE A 94 -2.20 1.10 -19.16
C PHE A 94 -0.69 1.40 -19.06
N ASP A 95 -0.34 2.66 -18.80
CA ASP A 95 1.04 3.08 -18.59
C ASP A 95 1.42 2.98 -17.10
N ILE A 96 2.34 2.07 -16.79
CA ILE A 96 2.88 1.87 -15.43
C ILE A 96 4.00 2.86 -15.08
N GLY A 97 4.63 3.51 -16.07
CA GLY A 97 5.80 4.36 -15.86
C GLY A 97 5.58 5.48 -14.84
N PRO A 98 4.54 6.32 -14.98
CA PRO A 98 4.22 7.38 -14.02
C PRO A 98 3.82 6.88 -12.63
N ARG A 99 3.63 5.56 -12.46
CA ARG A 99 3.14 4.93 -11.24
C ARG A 99 4.24 4.19 -10.48
N GLN A 100 5.48 4.23 -10.94
CA GLN A 100 6.61 3.71 -10.17
C GLN A 100 6.80 4.49 -8.87
N LYS A 101 6.94 3.76 -7.76
CA LYS A 101 7.10 4.28 -6.40
C LYS A 101 8.50 4.08 -5.87
N LEU A 102 9.30 3.20 -6.48
CA LEU A 102 10.70 3.01 -6.11
C LEU A 102 11.50 4.31 -6.05
N PRO A 103 11.39 5.25 -7.01
CA PRO A 103 12.12 6.51 -6.94
C PRO A 103 11.80 7.34 -5.68
N PHE A 104 10.55 7.29 -5.20
CA PHE A 104 10.14 7.99 -3.98
C PHE A 104 10.75 7.34 -2.74
N LEU A 105 10.74 6.00 -2.67
CA LEU A 105 11.36 5.26 -1.57
C LEU A 105 12.87 5.49 -1.50
N VAL A 106 13.56 5.49 -2.64
CA VAL A 106 15.00 5.79 -2.70
C VAL A 106 15.28 7.22 -2.23
N ALA A 107 14.46 8.19 -2.65
CA ALA A 107 14.59 9.58 -2.20
C ALA A 107 14.43 9.70 -0.68
N ASP A 108 13.41 9.05 -0.11
CA ASP A 108 13.14 9.08 1.33
C ASP A 108 14.26 8.41 2.14
N LEU A 109 14.69 7.22 1.73
CA LEU A 109 15.76 6.48 2.40
C LEU A 109 17.10 7.25 2.37
N ARG A 110 17.39 7.94 1.27
CA ARG A 110 18.57 8.83 1.18
C ARG A 110 18.44 10.04 2.08
N HIS A 111 17.28 10.71 2.07
CA HIS A 111 17.05 11.88 2.93
C HIS A 111 17.22 11.53 4.41
N LEU A 112 16.74 10.36 4.81
CA LEU A 112 16.79 9.88 6.18
C LEU A 112 18.14 9.25 6.57
N GLY A 113 19.12 9.24 5.66
CA GLY A 113 20.46 8.69 5.88
C GLY A 113 20.50 7.17 6.07
N VAL A 114 19.45 6.45 5.64
CA VAL A 114 19.40 4.99 5.65
C VAL A 114 20.21 4.43 4.47
N LEU A 115 20.01 5.03 3.29
CA LEU A 115 20.72 4.67 2.08
C LEU A 115 21.79 5.73 1.78
N ASN A 116 23.06 5.40 2.03
CA ASN A 116 24.19 6.32 1.83
C ASN A 116 25.07 5.97 0.62
N GLY A 117 24.85 4.79 0.02
CA GLY A 117 25.65 4.23 -1.05
C GLY A 117 24.81 3.54 -2.12
N ASP A 118 25.21 2.32 -2.48
CA ASP A 118 24.50 1.51 -3.47
C ASP A 118 23.21 0.92 -2.88
N GLU A 119 22.15 0.93 -3.67
CA GLU A 119 20.89 0.26 -3.38
C GLU A 119 21.05 -1.25 -3.15
N ALA A 120 22.10 -1.86 -3.72
CA ALA A 120 22.46 -3.25 -3.51
C ALA A 120 22.79 -3.62 -2.06
N GLU A 121 22.99 -2.63 -1.17
CA GLU A 121 23.23 -2.85 0.26
C GLU A 121 21.96 -3.28 1.01
N ILE A 122 20.77 -3.03 0.46
CA ILE A 122 19.50 -3.48 1.07
C ILE A 122 19.15 -4.86 0.52
N GLU A 123 19.01 -5.84 1.42
CA GLU A 123 18.61 -7.20 1.07
C GLU A 123 17.25 -7.21 0.36
N LYS A 124 17.20 -7.75 -0.85
CA LYS A 124 15.97 -7.83 -1.63
C LYS A 124 15.01 -8.86 -1.04
N TRP A 125 13.72 -8.57 -1.16
CA TRP A 125 12.68 -9.56 -0.93
C TRP A 125 12.54 -10.45 -2.18
N ASP A 126 12.42 -11.76 -2.02
CA ASP A 126 12.36 -12.72 -3.14
C ASP A 126 11.03 -13.47 -3.24
N ASP A 127 10.26 -13.52 -2.15
CA ASP A 127 8.94 -14.14 -2.08
C ASP A 127 7.83 -13.22 -2.60
N ILE A 128 7.83 -13.00 -3.92
CA ILE A 128 6.77 -12.28 -4.64
C ILE A 128 5.97 -13.25 -5.53
N PRO A 129 4.68 -13.00 -5.78
CA PRO A 129 3.95 -13.74 -6.79
C PRO A 129 4.55 -13.51 -8.18
N ASP A 130 4.33 -14.47 -9.09
CA ASP A 130 4.57 -14.24 -10.51
C ASP A 130 3.59 -13.18 -11.03
N LEU A 131 4.11 -12.03 -11.45
CA LEU A 131 3.33 -10.92 -12.00
C LEU A 131 3.70 -10.63 -13.47
N THR A 132 4.31 -11.60 -14.16
CA THR A 132 4.81 -11.42 -15.54
C THR A 132 3.71 -11.48 -16.60
N ASP A 133 2.54 -12.02 -16.28
CA ASP A 133 1.34 -11.99 -17.13
C ASP A 133 0.48 -10.75 -16.84
N THR A 134 -0.15 -10.17 -17.86
CA THR A 134 -0.92 -8.91 -17.74
C THR A 134 -2.06 -8.99 -16.72
N ALA A 135 -2.82 -10.09 -16.67
CA ALA A 135 -3.95 -10.22 -15.74
C ALA A 135 -3.45 -10.24 -14.30
N ARG A 136 -2.36 -10.97 -14.06
CA ARG A 136 -1.71 -11.08 -12.75
C ARG A 136 -1.06 -9.75 -12.35
N ALA A 137 -0.39 -9.07 -13.29
CA ALA A 137 0.16 -7.73 -13.09
C ALA A 137 -0.89 -6.73 -12.62
N PHE A 138 -2.08 -6.69 -13.24
CA PHE A 138 -3.18 -5.83 -12.78
C PHE A 138 -3.59 -6.14 -11.33
N GLY A 139 -3.51 -7.39 -10.89
CA GLY A 139 -3.75 -7.80 -9.50
C GLY A 139 -2.70 -7.23 -8.54
N GLY A 140 -1.42 -7.33 -8.89
CA GLY A 140 -0.35 -6.72 -8.10
C GLY A 140 -0.42 -5.18 -8.07
N ILE A 141 -0.72 -4.56 -9.21
CA ILE A 141 -0.89 -3.11 -9.34
C ILE A 141 -2.08 -2.61 -8.52
N TYR A 142 -3.18 -3.37 -8.44
CA TYR A 142 -4.30 -3.05 -7.55
C TYR A 142 -3.84 -2.84 -6.09
N VAL A 143 -2.98 -3.73 -5.59
CA VAL A 143 -2.45 -3.63 -4.22
C VAL A 143 -1.57 -2.39 -4.06
N MET A 144 -0.63 -2.18 -4.99
CA MET A 144 0.33 -1.08 -4.92
C MET A 144 -0.33 0.30 -5.10
N GLU A 145 -1.29 0.42 -6.00
CA GLU A 145 -2.02 1.68 -6.22
C GLU A 145 -3.04 1.91 -5.11
N GLY A 146 -3.68 0.86 -4.58
CA GLY A 146 -4.58 0.95 -3.44
C GLY A 146 -3.90 1.50 -2.19
N ALA A 147 -2.64 1.15 -1.94
CA ALA A 147 -1.84 1.65 -0.83
C ALA A 147 -1.66 3.19 -0.82
N THR A 148 -1.88 3.86 -1.95
CA THR A 148 -1.69 5.32 -2.07
C THR A 148 -2.93 6.13 -1.69
N LEU A 149 -4.12 5.50 -1.62
CA LEU A 149 -5.39 6.19 -1.40
C LEU A 149 -5.48 6.86 -0.02
N GLY A 150 -4.80 6.29 0.98
CA GLY A 150 -4.65 6.86 2.32
C GLY A 150 -3.50 7.87 2.44
N GLY A 151 -2.72 8.09 1.39
CA GLY A 151 -1.44 8.79 1.42
C GLY A 151 -1.51 10.18 2.04
N GLN A 152 -2.52 10.99 1.71
CA GLN A 152 -2.65 12.35 2.25
C GLN A 152 -2.92 12.37 3.77
N VAL A 153 -3.64 11.37 4.29
CA VAL A 153 -3.86 11.22 5.73
C VAL A 153 -2.56 10.83 6.41
N ILE A 154 -1.82 9.89 5.83
CA ILE A 154 -0.51 9.44 6.34
C ILE A 154 0.50 10.58 6.31
N THR A 155 0.61 11.33 5.20
CA THR A 155 1.52 12.49 5.09
C THR A 155 1.25 13.52 6.17
N ARG A 156 -0.02 13.83 6.45
CA ARG A 156 -0.38 14.75 7.53
C ARG A 156 0.02 14.19 8.90
N HIS A 157 -0.25 12.91 9.14
CA HIS A 157 0.13 12.24 10.39
C HIS A 157 1.65 12.27 10.61
N LEU A 158 2.44 11.91 9.60
CA LEU A 158 3.90 11.95 9.64
C LEU A 158 4.42 13.36 9.92
N LYS A 159 3.80 14.39 9.34
CA LYS A 159 4.17 15.78 9.63
C LYS A 159 3.86 16.17 11.08
N GLU A 160 2.70 15.80 11.59
CA GLU A 160 2.26 16.15 12.95
C GLU A 160 3.07 15.43 14.04
N HIS A 161 3.50 14.18 13.80
CA HIS A 161 4.10 13.33 14.83
C HIS A 161 5.62 13.10 14.69
N LEU A 162 6.17 13.21 13.47
CA LEU A 162 7.60 12.98 13.19
C LEU A 162 8.29 14.17 12.51
N ASP A 163 7.56 15.27 12.26
CA ASP A 163 8.03 16.44 11.49
C ASP A 163 8.46 16.13 10.03
N ILE A 164 8.03 14.98 9.50
CA ILE A 164 8.37 14.51 8.15
C ILE A 164 7.42 15.11 7.11
N THR A 165 7.97 15.67 6.03
CA THR A 165 7.23 16.18 4.87
C THR A 165 7.55 15.35 3.62
N PRO A 166 6.81 15.54 2.51
CA PRO A 166 7.17 14.91 1.24
C PRO A 166 8.61 15.18 0.79
N GLU A 167 9.18 16.32 1.17
CA GLU A 167 10.56 16.72 0.83
C GLU A 167 11.60 16.20 1.83
N THR A 168 11.17 15.71 3.01
CA THR A 168 12.07 15.32 4.11
C THR A 168 11.92 13.86 4.55
N GLY A 169 11.54 12.97 3.63
CA GLY A 169 11.45 11.53 3.90
C GLY A 169 10.03 10.97 3.87
N GLY A 170 9.04 11.71 3.36
CA GLY A 170 7.65 11.27 3.19
C GLY A 170 7.17 11.29 1.73
N ALA A 171 8.07 11.32 0.75
CA ALA A 171 7.74 11.35 -0.68
C ALA A 171 6.93 10.12 -1.10
N PHE A 172 7.24 8.93 -0.56
CA PHE A 172 6.56 7.67 -0.86
C PHE A 172 5.08 7.74 -0.50
N PHE A 173 4.75 8.13 0.74
CA PHE A 173 3.36 8.23 1.18
C PHE A 173 2.61 9.37 0.49
N ASN A 174 3.30 10.45 0.13
CA ASN A 174 2.69 11.50 -0.68
C ASN A 174 2.46 11.04 -2.13
N SER A 175 3.33 10.17 -2.65
CA SER A 175 3.26 9.59 -4.00
C SER A 175 3.02 10.68 -5.06
N TYR A 176 1.86 10.66 -5.71
CA TYR A 176 1.45 11.59 -6.76
C TYR A 176 0.56 12.74 -6.25
N GLY A 177 0.49 12.91 -4.93
CA GLY A 177 -0.15 14.04 -4.25
C GLY A 177 -1.62 14.19 -4.61
N LYS A 178 -2.00 15.36 -5.15
CA LYS A 178 -3.38 15.65 -5.55
C LYS A 178 -3.89 14.79 -6.71
N GLU A 179 -2.99 14.14 -7.46
CA GLU A 179 -3.37 13.26 -8.57
C GLU A 179 -3.84 11.89 -8.10
N VAL A 180 -3.90 11.65 -6.76
CA VAL A 180 -4.29 10.34 -6.19
C VAL A 180 -5.60 9.79 -6.72
N GLY A 181 -6.65 10.61 -6.63
CA GLY A 181 -7.96 10.27 -7.18
C GLY A 181 -7.96 10.03 -8.70
N PRO A 182 -7.45 10.97 -9.52
CA PRO A 182 -7.33 10.79 -10.97
C PRO A 182 -6.63 9.50 -11.40
N MET A 183 -5.44 9.22 -10.86
CA MET A 183 -4.67 8.04 -11.23
C MET A 183 -5.37 6.74 -10.80
N TRP A 184 -6.03 6.70 -9.63
CA TRP A 184 -6.84 5.55 -9.21
C TRP A 184 -8.02 5.31 -10.15
N LYS A 185 -8.70 6.38 -10.58
CA LYS A 185 -9.81 6.28 -11.52
C LYS A 185 -9.35 5.74 -12.88
N GLU A 186 -8.21 6.20 -13.37
CA GLU A 186 -7.61 5.72 -14.62
C GLU A 186 -7.23 4.23 -14.52
N PHE A 187 -6.58 3.82 -13.42
CA PHE A 187 -6.30 2.42 -13.14
C PHE A 187 -7.60 1.59 -13.13
N GLY A 188 -8.62 2.08 -12.43
CA GLY A 188 -9.93 1.44 -12.34
C GLY A 188 -10.61 1.25 -13.70
N ALA A 189 -10.44 2.20 -14.62
CA ALA A 189 -10.95 2.09 -15.99
C ALA A 189 -10.15 1.05 -16.79
N ALA A 190 -8.82 1.05 -16.67
CA ALA A 190 -7.94 0.12 -17.39
C ALA A 190 -8.16 -1.34 -16.99
N VAL A 191 -8.16 -1.65 -15.69
CA VAL A 191 -8.37 -3.03 -15.22
C VAL A 191 -9.77 -3.55 -15.57
N THR A 192 -10.76 -2.66 -15.62
CA THR A 192 -12.13 -3.02 -16.03
C THR A 192 -12.20 -3.33 -17.51
N ALA A 193 -11.66 -2.45 -18.35
CA ALA A 193 -11.62 -2.68 -19.80
C ALA A 193 -10.86 -3.98 -20.14
N PHE A 194 -9.73 -4.22 -19.48
CA PHE A 194 -8.97 -5.45 -19.64
C PHE A 194 -9.79 -6.69 -19.22
N SER A 195 -10.45 -6.63 -18.06
CA SER A 195 -11.24 -7.75 -17.53
C SER A 195 -12.42 -8.09 -18.43
N GLU A 196 -13.16 -7.07 -18.91
CA GLU A 196 -14.29 -7.25 -19.82
C GLU A 196 -13.87 -7.84 -21.17
N ALA A 197 -12.69 -7.46 -21.68
CA ALA A 197 -12.19 -7.93 -22.96
C ALA A 197 -11.62 -9.36 -22.90
N ASN A 198 -11.02 -9.76 -21.78
CA ASN A 198 -10.24 -10.99 -21.69
C ASN A 198 -10.86 -12.08 -20.79
N GLY A 199 -11.78 -11.72 -19.89
CA GLY A 199 -12.42 -12.68 -18.97
C GLY A 199 -11.47 -13.31 -17.95
N ARG A 200 -10.34 -12.66 -17.63
CA ARG A 200 -9.27 -13.17 -16.74
C ARG A 200 -9.36 -12.62 -15.31
N GLU A 201 -10.58 -12.33 -14.85
CA GLU A 201 -10.84 -11.68 -13.54
C GLU A 201 -10.34 -12.51 -12.36
N ASP A 202 -10.46 -13.84 -12.43
CA ASP A 202 -10.03 -14.73 -11.35
C ASP A 202 -8.51 -14.69 -11.16
N ASP A 203 -7.74 -14.58 -12.25
CA ASP A 203 -6.28 -14.47 -12.18
C ASP A 203 -5.85 -13.13 -11.60
N THR A 204 -6.53 -12.03 -11.96
CA THR A 204 -6.31 -10.70 -11.38
C THR A 204 -6.60 -10.71 -9.88
N VAL A 205 -7.70 -11.32 -9.45
CA VAL A 205 -8.07 -11.41 -8.02
C VAL A 205 -7.10 -12.30 -7.25
N GLN A 206 -6.72 -13.45 -7.82
CA GLN A 206 -5.79 -14.37 -7.18
C GLN A 206 -4.41 -13.74 -7.02
N ALA A 207 -3.90 -13.06 -8.05
CA ALA A 207 -2.64 -12.34 -7.96
C ALA A 207 -2.69 -11.22 -6.90
N ALA A 208 -3.79 -10.47 -6.80
CA ALA A 208 -3.93 -9.44 -5.76
C ALA A 208 -3.84 -10.03 -4.33
N ARG A 209 -4.48 -11.19 -4.09
CA ARG A 209 -4.38 -11.89 -2.80
C ARG A 209 -2.95 -12.31 -2.50
N GLU A 210 -2.29 -12.95 -3.46
CA GLU A 210 -0.90 -13.38 -3.33
C GLU A 210 0.05 -12.21 -3.10
N THR A 211 -0.20 -11.07 -3.76
CA THR A 211 0.57 -9.83 -3.55
C THR A 211 0.40 -9.28 -2.14
N PHE A 212 -0.83 -9.20 -1.61
CA PHE A 212 -1.03 -8.81 -0.21
C PHE A 212 -0.33 -9.75 0.77
N ASP A 213 -0.46 -11.06 0.55
CA ASP A 213 0.14 -12.07 1.43
C ASP A 213 1.67 -12.01 1.41
N ALA A 214 2.28 -11.86 0.23
CA ALA A 214 3.71 -11.62 0.08
C ALA A 214 4.15 -10.34 0.77
N PHE A 215 3.38 -9.25 0.61
CA PHE A 215 3.72 -7.96 1.20
C PHE A 215 3.69 -8.02 2.73
N ARG A 216 2.67 -8.67 3.29
CA ARG A 216 2.57 -8.90 4.74
C ARG A 216 3.76 -9.70 5.26
N ARG A 217 4.15 -10.79 4.57
CA ARG A 217 5.33 -11.58 4.96
C ARG A 217 6.62 -10.76 4.94
N CYS A 218 6.79 -9.88 3.94
CA CYS A 218 7.93 -8.94 3.89
C CYS A 218 7.96 -8.02 5.13
N PHE A 219 6.80 -7.62 5.64
CA PHE A 219 6.72 -6.80 6.85
C PHE A 219 6.98 -7.57 8.15
N GLU A 220 6.60 -8.85 8.18
CA GLU A 220 6.73 -9.74 9.33
C GLU A 220 8.13 -10.38 9.48
N GLU A 221 8.88 -10.55 8.39
CA GLU A 221 10.19 -11.26 8.41
C GLU A 221 11.20 -10.63 9.38
N GLY A 222 11.19 -9.30 9.54
CA GLY A 222 12.04 -8.60 10.52
C GLY A 222 11.58 -8.72 11.98
N ALA A 223 10.30 -9.03 12.25
CA ALA A 223 9.76 -9.10 13.62
C ALA A 223 10.25 -10.35 14.38
N LYS A 224 10.76 -11.36 13.68
CA LYS A 224 11.25 -12.61 14.29
C LYS A 224 12.71 -12.53 14.76
N ALA A 225 13.50 -11.58 14.26
CA ALA A 225 14.91 -11.47 14.64
C ALA A 225 15.12 -10.90 16.06
N GLU A 226 14.18 -10.09 16.56
CA GLU A 226 14.29 -9.49 17.91
C GLU A 226 13.62 -10.31 19.02
N ALA A 227 12.74 -11.26 18.69
CA ALA A 227 12.07 -12.10 19.68
C ALA A 227 12.93 -13.30 20.18
N GLY A 228 14.21 -13.35 19.78
CA GLY A 228 15.12 -14.45 20.06
C GLY A 228 16.50 -14.05 20.62
N ALA A 229 16.70 -12.79 21.05
CA ALA A 229 17.93 -12.32 21.68
C ALA A 229 17.79 -12.20 23.21
#